data_AF-A0A438GTC6-F1
#
_entry.id   AF-A0A438GTC6-F1
#
_cell.length_a   1.000
_cell.length_b   1.000
_cell.length_c   1.000
_cell.angle_alpha   90.00
_cell.angle_beta   90.00
_cell.angle_gamma   90.00
#
_symmetry.space_group_name_H-M   'P 1'
#
loop_
_entity.id
_entity.type
_entity.pdbx_description
1 polymer ?
#
loop_
_entity_poly.entity_id
_entity_poly.type
_entity_poly.pdbx_seq_one_letter_code
_entity_poly.pdbx_strand_id
1 'polypeptide(L)'
;MAPSQPTFDELVLFLSHKRMLNRIVRLTTTLEIWNTLEKTYVAISHSCVLELRIEIQSIKKDGLTTNEYVFKLKNIADKLAFISEPVLDRDQLIYPFQGLGVEYNPFVTSFNARSDQSTIEEVHSLFLSFDLILLR
;
A
#
# COMPACT_ATOMS: atom_id res chain seq x y z
N MET A 1 -17.25 10.12 11.07
CA MET A 1 -16.44 9.40 12.09
C MET A 1 -15.00 9.78 11.80
N ALA A 2 -14.39 10.63 12.62
CA ALA A 2 -13.01 11.08 12.38
C ALA A 2 -12.05 9.91 12.67
N PRO A 3 -11.00 9.68 11.86
CA PRO A 3 -10.01 8.66 12.17
C PRO A 3 -9.33 9.02 13.49
N SER A 4 -9.27 8.05 14.39
CA SER A 4 -8.58 8.15 15.68
C SER A 4 -7.15 8.64 15.45
N GLN A 5 -6.75 9.72 16.13
CA GLN A 5 -5.40 10.24 16.00
C GLN A 5 -4.38 9.19 16.49
N PRO A 6 -3.30 8.96 15.73
CA PRO A 6 -2.23 8.07 16.18
C PRO A 6 -1.63 8.62 17.48
N THR A 7 -1.39 7.73 18.43
CA THR A 7 -0.83 8.08 19.74
C THR A 7 0.63 8.49 19.61
N PHE A 8 1.13 9.29 20.57
CA PHE A 8 2.52 9.76 20.56
C PHE A 8 3.53 8.60 20.47
N ASP A 9 3.23 7.47 21.10
CA ASP A 9 4.08 6.29 21.08
C ASP A 9 4.11 5.59 19.70
N GLU A 10 2.99 5.57 18.98
CA GLU A 10 2.93 5.07 17.59
C GLU A 10 3.75 5.96 16.64
N LEU A 11 3.69 7.28 16.84
CA LEU A 11 4.51 8.23 16.08
C LEU A 11 5.99 8.10 16.43
N VAL A 12 6.36 7.90 17.69
CA VAL A 12 7.77 7.70 18.08
C VAL A 12 8.33 6.38 17.52
N LEU A 13 7.53 5.32 17.49
CA LEU A 13 7.89 4.04 16.88
C LEU A 13 8.07 4.18 15.35
N PHE A 14 7.18 4.93 14.69
CA PHE A 14 7.25 5.20 13.23
C PHE A 14 8.39 6.17 12.87
N LEU A 15 8.75 7.09 13.78
CA LEU A 15 9.76 8.14 13.59
C LEU A 15 11.14 7.81 14.15
N SER A 16 11.39 6.54 14.54
CA SER A 16 12.69 6.06 15.05
C SER A 16 13.87 6.15 14.05
N HIS A 17 13.68 6.82 12.92
CA HIS A 17 14.77 7.30 12.08
C HIS A 17 15.70 8.24 12.87
N LYS A 18 16.93 7.79 13.11
CA LYS A 18 18.05 8.49 13.78
C LYS A 18 18.25 9.98 13.38
N ARG A 19 17.77 10.39 12.20
CA ARG A 19 17.80 11.77 11.69
C ARG A 19 16.80 12.71 12.38
N MET A 20 15.66 12.21 12.87
CA MET A 20 14.61 13.01 13.52
C MET A 20 15.00 13.41 14.94
N LEU A 21 15.53 12.46 15.71
CA LEU A 21 15.98 12.68 17.08
C LEU A 21 17.03 13.80 17.17
N ASN A 22 17.96 13.87 16.20
CA ASN A 22 18.97 14.94 16.14
C ASN A 22 18.36 16.32 15.85
N ARG A 23 17.28 16.39 15.05
CA ARG A 23 16.56 17.65 14.80
C ARG A 23 15.78 18.12 16.02
N ILE A 24 15.14 17.20 16.74
CA ILE A 24 14.30 17.50 17.91
C ILE A 24 15.13 17.89 19.13
N VAL A 25 16.29 17.25 19.35
CA VAL A 25 17.23 17.54 20.46
C VAL A 25 17.72 19.01 20.48
N ARG A 26 17.64 19.71 19.34
CA ARG A 26 18.09 21.11 19.22
C ARG A 26 16.99 22.14 19.45
N LEU A 27 15.75 21.70 19.69
CA LEU A 27 14.59 22.56 19.91
C LEU A 27 14.31 22.69 21.41
N THR A 28 14.05 23.90 21.87
CA THR A 28 13.90 24.20 23.31
C THR A 28 12.46 24.34 23.75
N THR A 29 11.52 24.50 22.81
CA THR A 29 10.10 24.64 23.14
C THR A 29 9.27 23.47 22.61
N THR A 30 8.30 23.03 23.42
CA THR A 30 7.37 21.95 23.07
C THR A 30 6.57 22.26 21.80
N LEU A 31 6.26 23.53 21.56
CA LEU A 31 5.56 23.99 20.37
C LEU A 31 6.40 23.84 19.09
N GLU A 32 7.69 24.17 19.14
CA GLU A 32 8.60 24.00 18.00
C GLU A 32 8.87 22.52 17.70
N ILE A 33 8.99 21.70 18.75
CA ILE A 33 9.11 20.24 18.62
C ILE A 33 7.88 19.70 17.90
N TRP A 34 6.67 20.05 18.34
CA TRP A 34 5.43 19.61 17.71
C TRP A 34 5.29 20.07 16.26
N ASN A 35 5.50 21.36 15.97
CA ASN A 35 5.43 21.88 14.61
C ASN A 35 6.45 21.22 13.68
N THR A 36 7.65 20.94 14.18
CA THR A 36 8.69 20.25 13.39
C THR A 36 8.33 18.80 13.15
N LEU A 37 7.78 18.13 14.17
CA LEU A 37 7.32 16.75 14.09
C LEU A 37 6.18 16.62 13.09
N GLU A 38 5.17 17.46 13.20
CA GLU A 38 3.99 17.48 12.32
C GLU A 38 4.40 17.73 10.87
N LYS A 39 5.17 18.78 10.59
CA LYS A 39 5.64 19.09 9.24
C LYS A 39 6.44 17.94 8.64
N THR A 40 7.31 17.33 9.43
CA THR A 40 8.15 16.25 8.94
C THR A 40 7.38 14.94 8.81
N TYR A 41 6.40 14.69 9.68
CA TYR A 41 5.47 13.57 9.55
C TYR A 41 4.61 13.69 8.30
N VAL A 42 4.04 14.87 8.03
CA VAL A 42 3.27 15.13 6.79
C VAL A 42 4.15 14.88 5.56
N ALA A 43 5.38 15.38 5.54
CA ALA A 43 6.30 15.14 4.44
C ALA A 43 6.66 13.66 4.26
N ILE A 44 6.97 12.95 5.35
CA ILE A 44 7.31 11.51 5.32
C ILE A 44 6.10 10.68 4.91
N SER A 45 4.91 10.99 5.43
CA SER A 45 3.66 10.33 5.07
C SER A 45 3.40 10.46 3.57
N HIS A 46 3.44 11.68 3.03
CA HIS A 46 3.27 11.89 1.59
C HIS A 46 4.30 11.14 0.74
N SER A 47 5.59 11.19 1.12
CA SER A 47 6.63 10.44 0.41
C SER A 47 6.42 8.93 0.51
N CYS A 48 6.03 8.42 1.68
CA CYS A 48 5.75 7.01 1.90
C CYS A 48 4.54 6.53 1.10
N VAL A 49 3.45 7.30 1.07
CA VAL A 49 2.28 7.02 0.23
C VAL A 49 2.67 6.94 -1.25
N LEU A 50 3.45 7.90 -1.73
CA LEU A 50 3.90 7.92 -3.13
C LEU A 50 4.81 6.71 -3.43
N GLU A 51 5.74 6.39 -2.54
CA GLU A 51 6.65 5.25 -2.69
C GLU A 51 5.87 3.92 -2.75
N LEU A 52 4.90 3.72 -1.85
CA LEU A 52 4.05 2.54 -1.85
C LEU A 52 3.16 2.45 -3.10
N ARG A 53 2.67 3.60 -3.61
CA ARG A 53 1.92 3.66 -4.88
C ARG A 53 2.80 3.33 -6.08
N ILE A 54 4.06 3.74 -6.08
CA ILE A 54 5.01 3.33 -7.13
C ILE A 54 5.33 1.84 -6.99
N GLU A 55 5.55 1.35 -5.77
CA GLU A 55 5.84 -0.05 -5.48
C GLU A 55 4.70 -0.93 -6.01
N ILE A 56 3.44 -0.62 -5.69
CA ILE A 56 2.28 -1.40 -6.13
C ILE A 56 2.13 -1.43 -7.65
N GLN A 57 2.39 -0.32 -8.34
CA GLN A 57 2.34 -0.23 -9.81
C GLN A 57 3.49 -1.00 -10.48
N SER A 58 4.61 -1.18 -9.79
CA SER A 58 5.79 -1.85 -10.33
C SER A 58 5.76 -3.37 -10.17
N ILE A 59 4.82 -3.93 -9.39
CA ILE A 59 4.74 -5.37 -9.16
C ILE A 59 4.38 -6.07 -10.47
N LYS A 60 5.23 -7.01 -10.86
CA LYS A 60 4.98 -7.93 -11.96
C LYS A 60 4.93 -9.35 -11.42
N LYS A 61 4.18 -10.22 -12.12
CA LYS A 61 4.15 -11.64 -11.76
C LYS A 61 5.46 -12.35 -12.12
N ASP A 62 6.26 -11.84 -13.05
CA ASP A 62 7.59 -12.28 -13.51
C ASP A 62 8.28 -13.41 -12.70
N GLY A 63 7.87 -14.67 -12.94
CA GLY A 63 8.42 -15.86 -12.27
C GLY A 63 7.90 -16.16 -10.85
N LEU A 64 7.10 -15.28 -10.24
CA LEU A 64 6.42 -15.47 -8.97
C LEU A 64 5.24 -16.44 -9.10
N THR A 65 5.06 -17.24 -8.06
CA THR A 65 3.79 -17.94 -7.84
C THR A 65 2.68 -16.93 -7.55
N THR A 66 1.44 -17.33 -7.82
CA THR A 66 0.28 -16.48 -7.58
C THR A 66 0.10 -16.11 -6.11
N ASN A 67 0.44 -17.02 -5.20
CA ASN A 67 0.46 -16.71 -3.77
C ASN A 67 1.49 -15.64 -3.41
N GLU A 68 2.71 -15.72 -3.95
CA GLU A 68 3.74 -14.69 -3.70
C GLU A 68 3.35 -13.33 -4.27
N TYR A 69 2.76 -13.32 -5.47
CA TYR A 69 2.28 -12.10 -6.11
C TYR A 69 1.17 -11.44 -5.29
N VAL A 70 0.15 -12.21 -4.88
CA VAL A 70 -0.96 -11.68 -4.07
C VAL A 70 -0.51 -11.29 -2.66
N PHE A 71 0.43 -12.02 -2.07
CA PHE A 71 1.01 -11.66 -0.77
C PHE A 71 1.74 -10.32 -0.82
N LYS A 72 2.49 -10.03 -1.89
CA LYS A 72 3.13 -8.73 -2.09
C LYS A 72 2.09 -7.60 -2.21
N LEU A 73 1.03 -7.82 -3.00
CA LEU A 73 -0.06 -6.87 -3.13
C LEU A 73 -0.72 -6.57 -1.77
N LYS A 74 -1.03 -7.61 -1.01
CA LYS A 74 -1.62 -7.48 0.32
C LYS A 74 -0.74 -6.70 1.27
N ASN A 75 0.57 -7.00 1.33
CA ASN A 75 1.49 -6.28 2.19
C ASN A 75 1.54 -4.77 1.89
N ILE A 76 1.55 -4.39 0.61
CA ILE A 76 1.59 -2.97 0.23
C ILE A 76 0.25 -2.31 0.53
N ALA A 77 -0.87 -3.00 0.29
CA ALA A 77 -2.19 -2.51 0.65
C ALA A 77 -2.39 -2.34 2.16
N ASP A 78 -1.88 -3.27 2.97
CA ASP A 78 -1.92 -3.18 4.43
C ASP A 78 -1.07 -2.01 4.95
N LYS A 79 0.11 -1.78 4.36
CA LYS A 79 0.94 -0.59 4.66
C LYS A 79 0.23 0.72 4.32
N LEU A 80 -0.46 0.76 3.18
CA LEU A 80 -1.25 1.91 2.73
C LEU A 80 -2.46 2.16 3.66
N ALA A 81 -3.17 1.09 4.06
CA ALA A 81 -4.25 1.17 5.03
C ALA A 81 -3.78 1.64 6.41
N PHE A 82 -2.60 1.19 6.85
CA PHE A 82 -2.00 1.61 8.12
C PHE A 82 -1.72 3.11 8.20
N ILE A 83 -1.28 3.73 7.09
CA ILE A 83 -1.05 5.18 7.01
C ILE A 83 -2.34 5.98 6.68
N SER A 84 -3.51 5.38 6.89
CA SER A 84 -4.84 5.96 6.64
C SER A 84 -5.09 6.35 5.18
N GLU A 85 -4.32 5.78 4.25
CA GLU A 85 -4.51 5.89 2.80
C GLU A 85 -4.80 4.50 2.21
N PRO A 86 -5.86 3.81 2.66
CA PRO A 86 -6.17 2.47 2.17
C PRO A 86 -6.29 2.44 0.65
N VAL A 87 -5.92 1.30 0.06
CA VAL A 87 -6.14 1.00 -1.36
C VAL A 87 -7.65 0.90 -1.59
N LEU A 88 -8.29 2.06 -1.71
CA LEU A 88 -9.74 2.20 -1.82
C LEU A 88 -10.22 2.25 -3.26
N ASP A 89 -9.34 2.34 -4.24
CA ASP A 89 -9.74 2.47 -5.63
C ASP A 89 -9.33 1.25 -6.43
N ARG A 90 -10.33 0.69 -7.11
CA ARG A 90 -10.18 -0.25 -8.23
C ARG A 90 -9.05 0.18 -9.17
N ASP A 91 -8.93 1.48 -9.42
CA ASP A 91 -7.90 2.06 -10.28
C ASP A 91 -6.48 1.72 -9.81
N GLN A 92 -6.27 1.50 -8.52
CA GLN A 92 -4.98 1.10 -7.96
C GLN A 92 -4.68 -0.40 -8.15
N LEU A 93 -5.72 -1.24 -8.29
CA LEU A 93 -5.60 -2.67 -8.59
C LEU A 93 -5.44 -2.94 -10.10
N ILE A 94 -5.87 -2.01 -10.95
CA ILE A 94 -5.71 -2.11 -12.41
C ILE A 94 -4.23 -2.15 -12.81
N TYR A 95 -3.36 -1.35 -12.17
CA TYR A 95 -1.95 -1.26 -12.55
C TYR A 95 -1.16 -2.54 -12.29
N PRO A 96 -1.22 -3.16 -11.10
CA PRO A 96 -0.58 -4.46 -10.90
C PRO A 96 -1.04 -5.51 -11.90
N PHE A 97 -2.32 -5.48 -12.27
CA PHE A 97 -2.89 -6.47 -13.18
C PHE A 97 -2.39 -6.34 -14.63
N GLN A 98 -1.93 -5.16 -15.04
CA GLN A 98 -1.21 -4.99 -16.31
C GLN A 98 0.14 -5.73 -16.32
N GLY A 99 0.70 -6.05 -15.15
CA GLY A 99 1.97 -6.76 -14.98
C GLY A 99 1.86 -8.30 -14.95
N LEU A 100 0.69 -8.86 -15.25
CA LEU A 100 0.43 -10.30 -15.13
C LEU A 100 0.84 -11.15 -16.33
N GLY A 101 1.00 -10.54 -17.50
CA GLY A 101 1.20 -11.26 -18.76
C GLY A 101 -0.11 -11.43 -19.55
N VAL A 102 0.02 -11.74 -20.84
CA VAL A 102 -1.11 -11.79 -21.79
C VAL A 102 -2.09 -12.92 -21.49
N GLU A 103 -1.63 -13.98 -20.83
CA GLU A 103 -2.40 -15.14 -20.41
C GLU A 103 -3.45 -14.79 -19.34
N TYR A 104 -3.23 -13.72 -18.57
CA TYR A 104 -4.19 -13.20 -17.60
C TYR A 104 -5.11 -12.11 -18.16
N ASN A 105 -5.00 -11.75 -19.45
CA ASN A 105 -5.91 -10.76 -20.07
C ASN A 105 -7.41 -11.07 -19.88
N PRO A 106 -7.87 -12.35 -19.96
CA PRO A 106 -9.26 -12.68 -19.67
C PRO A 106 -9.63 -12.41 -18.20
N PHE A 107 -8.71 -12.66 -17.26
CA PHE A 107 -8.86 -12.31 -15.85
C PHE A 107 -9.02 -10.79 -15.68
N VAL A 108 -8.09 -10.00 -16.22
CA VAL A 108 -8.11 -8.53 -16.12
C VAL A 108 -9.41 -7.96 -16.70
N THR A 109 -9.86 -8.50 -17.84
CA THR A 109 -11.12 -8.10 -18.48
C THR A 109 -12.32 -8.43 -17.60
N SER A 110 -12.36 -9.64 -17.02
CA SER A 110 -13.45 -10.06 -16.13
C SER A 110 -13.50 -9.23 -14.84
N PHE A 111 -12.33 -8.90 -14.27
CA PHE A 111 -12.21 -8.04 -13.09
C PHE A 111 -12.71 -6.62 -13.39
N ASN A 112 -12.30 -6.05 -14.53
CA ASN A 112 -12.73 -4.71 -14.96
C ASN A 112 -14.23 -4.64 -15.29
N ALA A 113 -14.85 -5.75 -15.73
CA ALA A 113 -16.27 -5.80 -16.06
C ALA A 113 -17.19 -5.82 -14.84
N ARG A 114 -16.70 -6.28 -13.67
CA ARG A 114 -17.46 -6.17 -12.42
C ARG A 114 -17.55 -4.70 -12.00
N SER A 115 -18.64 -4.25 -11.40
CA SER A 115 -18.83 -2.84 -10.96
C SER A 115 -18.69 -2.65 -9.44
N ASP A 116 -18.39 -3.71 -8.69
CA ASP A 116 -18.30 -3.74 -7.23
C ASP A 116 -16.89 -3.46 -6.70
N GLN A 117 -16.78 -2.99 -5.46
CA GLN A 117 -15.50 -2.85 -4.79
C GLN A 117 -14.98 -4.24 -4.41
N SER A 118 -14.10 -4.84 -5.23
CA SER A 118 -13.52 -6.15 -4.91
C SER A 118 -12.47 -6.03 -3.81
N THR A 119 -12.54 -6.91 -2.81
CA THR A 119 -11.51 -7.03 -1.77
C THR A 119 -10.28 -7.79 -2.29
N ILE A 120 -9.15 -7.68 -1.59
CA ILE A 120 -7.93 -8.43 -1.93
C ILE A 120 -8.16 -9.94 -1.81
N GLU A 121 -9.00 -10.36 -0.88
CA GLU A 121 -9.41 -11.75 -0.69
C GLU A 121 -10.19 -12.29 -1.90
N GLU A 122 -11.10 -11.50 -2.46
CA GLU A 122 -11.80 -11.86 -3.70
C GLU A 122 -10.85 -11.94 -4.90
N VAL A 123 -9.92 -10.98 -5.01
CA VAL A 123 -8.88 -11.01 -6.04
C VAL A 123 -8.05 -12.29 -5.92
N HIS A 124 -7.64 -12.68 -4.72
CA HIS A 124 -6.89 -13.92 -4.49
C HIS A 124 -7.67 -15.16 -4.95
N SER A 125 -8.96 -15.23 -4.61
CA SER A 125 -9.82 -16.34 -5.03
C SER A 125 -9.97 -16.43 -6.55
N LEU A 126 -10.18 -15.30 -7.23
CA LEU A 126 -10.24 -15.27 -8.69
C LEU A 126 -8.90 -15.72 -9.30
N PHE A 127 -7.78 -15.25 -8.76
CA PHE A 127 -6.45 -15.63 -9.23
C PHE A 127 -6.22 -17.15 -9.20
N LEU A 128 -6.56 -17.79 -8.08
CA LEU A 128 -6.46 -19.25 -7.94
C LEU A 128 -7.35 -19.98 -8.95
N SER A 129 -8.56 -19.47 -9.19
CA SER A 129 -9.46 -20.07 -10.18
C SER A 129 -8.91 -19.99 -11.60
N PHE A 130 -8.28 -18.87 -11.97
CA PHE A 130 -7.66 -18.69 -13.28
C PHE A 130 -6.39 -19.51 -13.47
N ASP A 131 -5.54 -19.63 -12.44
CA ASP A 131 -4.36 -20.49 -12.49
C ASP A 131 -4.72 -21.95 -12.78
N LEU A 132 -5.80 -22.46 -12.19
CA LEU A 132 -6.28 -23.83 -12.46
C LEU A 132 -6.74 -24.01 -13.91
N ILE A 133 -7.25 -22.96 -14.54
CA ILE A 133 -7.64 -22.96 -15.96
C ILE A 133 -6.39 -22.95 -16.85
N LEU A 134 -5.36 -22.17 -16.51
CA LEU A 134 -4.11 -22.08 -17.27
C LEU A 134 -3.25 -23.35 -17.20
N LEU A 135 -3.40 -24.15 -16.15
CA LEU A 135 -2.70 -25.42 -15.95
C LEU A 135 -3.34 -26.61 -16.69
N ARG A 136 -4.40 -26.39 -17.47
CA ARG A 136 -5.17 -27.42 -18.18
C ARG A 136 -4.98 -27.33 -19.69
#